data_AF-A0A6G2QH63-F1
#
_entry.id   AF-A0A6G2QH63-F1
#
_cell.length_a   1.000
_cell.length_b   1.000
_cell.length_c   1.000
_cell.angle_alpha   90.00
_cell.angle_beta   90.00
_cell.angle_gamma   90.00
#
_symmetry.space_group_name_H-M   'P 1'
#
loop_
_entity.id
_entity.type
_entity.pdbx_description
1 polymer ?
#
loop_
_entity_poly.entity_id
_entity_poly.type
_entity_poly.pdbx_seq_one_letter_code
_entity_poly.pdbx_strand_id
1 'polypeptide(L)'
;ARGLRVERHDLTGDEDTAALTALLTTPDNDDTPAGVLSLLALDERPHPDHPAVPRGLAAAKTLTHALTGTGIRLWALTRGAVSVDSRDLLTSPVQAQTWGFGRAVAFELPDTWGGLVDLPATFDPRALDRLPGLLTGPEDQLAVRASGSYARRLARMPLPEPADGTDPTGTWGPHDTVLITGGTGALGAHVARSLAAAGARHLVLTSRRGPDAPGVADLTADLTAHGTRVTVADCDVADRDQLARLLESLPADLPLTGVVHAAGVLDDGVLDALTPDRFDAVLRPKTLGTAHLHELTRGHDLSMFVLFSSIVGVLGNAGQANYAAA
;
A
#
# COMPACT_ATOMS: atom_id res chain seq x y z
N ALA A 1 -6.10 34.00 -14.42
CA ALA A 1 -7.51 34.20 -14.00
C ALA A 1 -7.78 33.96 -12.50
N ARG A 2 -6.80 33.48 -11.71
CA ARG A 2 -6.98 33.17 -10.27
C ARG A 2 -5.85 33.68 -9.36
N GLY A 3 -5.07 34.67 -9.83
CA GLY A 3 -3.96 35.24 -9.08
C GLY A 3 -2.72 34.35 -8.90
N LEU A 4 -2.76 33.08 -9.33
CA LEU A 4 -1.61 32.18 -9.32
C LEU A 4 -0.75 32.36 -10.58
N ARG A 5 0.56 32.47 -10.37
CA ARG A 5 1.59 32.22 -11.39
C ARG A 5 2.00 30.75 -11.25
N VAL A 6 1.94 30.01 -12.35
CA VAL A 6 2.27 28.58 -12.37
C VAL A 6 3.42 28.38 -13.33
N GLU A 7 4.46 27.73 -12.84
CA GLU A 7 5.56 27.22 -13.65
C GLU A 7 5.44 25.70 -13.70
N ARG A 8 5.55 25.12 -14.90
CA ARG A 8 5.43 23.69 -15.11
C ARG A 8 6.81 23.12 -15.40
N HIS A 9 7.21 22.14 -14.62
CA HIS A 9 8.40 21.33 -14.86
C HIS A 9 7.97 19.89 -15.15
N ASP A 10 8.40 19.36 -16.30
CA ASP A 10 8.23 17.96 -16.65
C ASP A 10 9.55 17.24 -16.34
N LEU A 11 9.49 16.25 -15.45
CA LEU A 11 10.66 15.47 -15.03
C LEU A 11 10.84 14.24 -15.94
N THR A 12 12.09 13.89 -16.24
CA THR A 12 12.43 12.67 -16.98
C THR A 12 12.38 11.44 -16.09
N GLY A 13 12.59 11.63 -14.78
CA GLY A 13 12.70 10.59 -13.76
C GLY A 13 14.15 10.19 -13.46
N ASP A 14 15.13 10.83 -14.12
CA ASP A 14 16.57 10.61 -13.91
C ASP A 14 17.20 11.73 -13.06
N GLU A 15 16.42 12.75 -12.68
CA GLU A 15 16.90 13.86 -11.88
C GLU A 15 17.30 13.40 -10.48
N ASP A 16 18.51 13.79 -10.07
CA ASP A 16 18.96 13.62 -8.70
C ASP A 16 18.46 14.76 -7.80
N THR A 17 18.67 14.60 -6.49
CA THR A 17 18.30 15.60 -5.49
C THR A 17 18.88 16.97 -5.81
N ALA A 18 20.13 17.06 -6.25
CA ALA A 18 20.82 18.33 -6.49
C ALA A 18 20.24 19.07 -7.70
N ALA A 19 19.94 18.35 -8.78
CA ALA A 19 19.28 18.88 -9.96
C ALA A 19 17.88 19.43 -9.63
N LEU A 20 17.09 18.69 -8.84
CA LEU A 20 15.77 19.14 -8.40
C LEU A 20 15.85 20.34 -7.45
N THR A 21 16.79 20.35 -6.50
CA THR A 21 17.00 21.51 -5.62
C THR A 21 17.37 22.74 -6.44
N ALA A 22 18.31 22.63 -7.39
CA ALA A 22 18.69 23.73 -8.27
C ALA A 22 17.51 24.23 -9.10
N LEU A 23 16.72 23.32 -9.68
CA LEU A 23 15.51 23.66 -10.45
C LEU A 23 14.51 24.49 -9.64
N LEU A 24 14.35 24.18 -8.34
CA LEU A 24 13.33 24.78 -7.48
C LEU A 24 13.81 26.05 -6.74
N THR A 25 15.12 26.24 -6.63
CA THR A 25 15.74 27.34 -5.86
C THR A 25 16.50 28.34 -6.71
N THR A 26 16.71 28.05 -8.00
CA THR A 26 17.32 29.01 -8.95
C THR A 26 16.19 29.67 -9.73
N PRO A 27 15.70 30.85 -9.31
CA PRO A 27 14.53 31.44 -9.94
C PRO A 27 14.88 31.96 -11.34
N ASP A 28 14.03 31.66 -12.31
CA ASP A 28 14.08 32.27 -13.65
C ASP A 28 13.77 33.79 -13.61
N ASN A 29 13.23 34.31 -12.48
CA ASN A 29 12.76 35.70 -12.34
C ASN A 29 12.84 36.27 -10.90
N ASP A 30 13.83 35.89 -10.10
CA ASP A 30 14.05 36.35 -8.69
C ASP A 30 12.94 36.06 -7.64
N ASP A 31 11.81 35.44 -8.01
CA ASP A 31 10.75 35.06 -7.06
C ASP A 31 10.84 33.58 -6.64
N THR A 32 11.03 33.31 -5.34
CA THR A 32 10.93 31.96 -4.77
C THR A 32 9.47 31.44 -4.87
N PRO A 33 9.24 30.20 -5.31
CA PRO A 33 7.89 29.65 -5.39
C PRO A 33 7.26 29.53 -3.99
N ALA A 34 5.98 29.89 -3.87
CA ALA A 34 5.24 29.76 -2.61
C ALA A 34 4.95 28.29 -2.20
N GLY A 35 5.14 27.35 -3.13
CA GLY A 35 4.94 25.92 -2.91
C GLY A 35 5.04 25.12 -4.20
N VAL A 36 5.16 23.80 -4.08
CA VAL A 36 5.21 22.83 -5.19
C VAL A 36 3.94 21.98 -5.17
N LEU A 37 3.29 21.86 -6.33
CA LEU A 37 2.21 20.90 -6.56
C LEU A 37 2.77 19.72 -7.38
N SER A 38 2.97 18.58 -6.73
CA SER A 38 3.47 17.38 -7.35
C SER A 38 2.34 16.56 -7.97
N LEU A 39 2.45 16.31 -9.27
CA LEU A 39 1.60 15.38 -10.04
C LEU A 39 2.27 14.00 -10.21
N LEU A 40 3.41 13.76 -9.56
CA LEU A 40 4.25 12.59 -9.81
C LEU A 40 3.55 11.27 -9.49
N ALA A 41 2.65 11.25 -8.51
CA ALA A 41 1.89 10.05 -8.15
C ALA A 41 1.05 9.52 -9.33
N LEU A 42 0.68 10.36 -10.30
CA LEU A 42 -0.07 9.94 -11.49
C LEU A 42 0.74 8.99 -12.40
N ASP A 43 2.07 8.91 -12.23
CA ASP A 43 2.90 7.92 -12.92
C ASP A 43 2.98 6.60 -12.14
N GLU A 44 2.03 5.72 -12.44
CA GLU A 44 1.91 4.39 -11.82
C GLU A 44 2.81 3.33 -12.45
N ARG A 45 3.58 3.67 -13.50
CA ARG A 45 4.45 2.69 -14.16
C ARG A 45 5.49 2.17 -13.17
N PRO A 46 5.87 0.89 -13.23
CA PRO A 46 6.93 0.34 -12.39
C PRO A 46 8.28 1.00 -12.72
N HIS A 47 9.14 1.15 -11.71
CA HIS A 47 10.53 1.55 -11.87
C HIS A 47 11.28 0.47 -12.68
N PRO A 48 12.15 0.84 -13.64
CA PRO A 48 12.81 -0.11 -14.54
C PRO A 48 13.64 -1.16 -13.79
N ASP A 49 14.35 -0.75 -12.73
CA ASP A 49 15.23 -1.63 -11.95
C ASP A 49 14.57 -2.20 -10.69
N HIS A 50 13.42 -1.64 -10.29
CA HIS A 50 12.74 -1.93 -9.02
C HIS A 50 11.24 -2.09 -9.24
N PRO A 51 10.79 -3.21 -9.86
CA PRO A 51 9.45 -3.32 -10.41
C PRO A 51 8.33 -3.27 -9.36
N ALA A 52 8.61 -3.43 -8.06
CA ALA A 52 7.61 -3.23 -7.01
C ALA A 52 7.41 -1.76 -6.64
N VAL A 53 8.30 -0.87 -7.09
CA VAL A 53 8.28 0.58 -6.80
C VAL A 53 7.69 1.34 -7.98
N PRO A 54 6.57 2.08 -7.82
CA PRO A 54 6.08 2.97 -8.87
C PRO A 54 7.06 4.11 -9.12
N ARG A 55 7.28 4.47 -10.39
CA ARG A 55 8.14 5.61 -10.80
C ARG A 55 7.71 6.90 -10.12
N GLY A 56 6.41 7.16 -10.03
CA GLY A 56 5.86 8.31 -9.36
C GLY A 56 6.23 8.40 -7.88
N LEU A 57 6.24 7.26 -7.17
CA LEU A 57 6.63 7.20 -5.76
C LEU A 57 8.14 7.42 -5.58
N ALA A 58 8.96 6.80 -6.44
CA ALA A 58 10.41 7.01 -6.43
C ALA A 58 10.76 8.49 -6.67
N ALA A 59 10.16 9.10 -7.68
CA ALA A 59 10.35 10.52 -7.98
C ALA A 59 9.83 11.43 -6.86
N ALA A 60 8.68 11.10 -6.24
CA ALA A 60 8.16 11.84 -5.09
C ALA A 60 9.11 11.78 -3.88
N LYS A 61 9.79 10.66 -3.65
CA LYS A 61 10.83 10.54 -2.62
C LYS A 61 12.00 11.48 -2.90
N THR A 62 12.52 11.48 -4.14
CA THR A 62 13.63 12.36 -4.53
C THR A 62 13.24 13.83 -4.44
N LEU A 63 12.05 14.20 -4.92
CA LEU A 63 11.53 15.57 -4.83
C LEU A 63 11.38 16.03 -3.38
N THR A 64 10.83 15.20 -2.50
CA THR A 64 10.70 15.52 -1.08
C THR A 64 12.06 15.81 -0.46
N HIS A 65 13.05 14.95 -0.73
CA HIS A 65 14.41 15.13 -0.23
C HIS A 65 15.07 16.40 -0.79
N ALA A 66 14.83 16.74 -2.06
CA ALA A 66 15.36 17.95 -2.70
C ALA A 66 14.81 19.25 -2.11
N LEU A 67 13.62 19.20 -1.51
CA LEU A 67 12.97 20.33 -0.86
C LEU A 67 13.37 20.53 0.60
N THR A 68 14.06 19.56 1.21
CA THR A 68 14.52 19.65 2.60
C THR A 68 15.39 20.90 2.79
N GLY A 69 15.01 21.76 3.75
CA GLY A 69 15.74 22.98 4.08
C GLY A 69 15.53 24.16 3.13
N THR A 70 14.73 24.01 2.06
CA THR A 70 14.44 25.11 1.12
C THR A 70 13.37 26.09 1.63
N GLY A 71 12.56 25.67 2.59
CA GLY A 71 11.39 26.42 3.07
C GLY A 71 10.17 26.38 2.13
N ILE A 72 10.27 25.69 1.00
CA ILE A 72 9.17 25.54 0.03
C ILE A 72 8.31 24.35 0.44
N ARG A 73 6.98 24.54 0.50
CA ARG A 73 6.04 23.47 0.88
C ARG A 73 5.64 22.59 -0.30
N LEU A 74 5.57 21.28 -0.07
CA LEU A 74 5.18 20.27 -1.06
C LEU A 74 3.76 19.75 -0.84
N TRP A 75 2.95 19.79 -1.89
CA TRP A 75 1.65 19.13 -1.94
C TRP A 75 1.64 18.03 -2.98
N ALA A 76 1.31 16.81 -2.58
CA ALA A 76 1.21 15.66 -3.48
C ALA A 76 -0.24 15.44 -3.92
N LEU A 77 -0.46 15.45 -5.24
CA LEU A 77 -1.76 15.25 -5.84
C LEU A 77 -1.90 13.83 -6.37
N THR A 78 -3.05 13.23 -6.11
CA THR A 78 -3.44 11.89 -6.56
C THR A 78 -4.80 11.95 -7.25
N ARG A 79 -5.25 10.86 -7.87
CA ARG A 79 -6.59 10.71 -8.43
C ARG A 79 -7.07 9.27 -8.26
N GLY A 80 -8.13 9.10 -7.46
CA GLY A 80 -8.71 7.78 -7.19
C GLY A 80 -7.90 6.94 -6.21
N ALA A 81 -7.02 7.57 -5.41
CA ALA A 81 -6.20 6.93 -4.39
C ALA A 81 -6.95 6.69 -3.07
N VAL A 82 -8.05 7.42 -2.85
CA VAL A 82 -8.88 7.33 -1.65
C VAL A 82 -10.36 7.30 -2.01
N SER A 83 -11.16 6.80 -1.07
CA SER A 83 -12.62 6.77 -1.14
C SER A 83 -13.20 7.59 0.02
N VAL A 84 -14.12 8.51 -0.26
CA VAL A 84 -14.79 9.33 0.77
C VAL A 84 -16.08 8.70 1.31
N ASP A 85 -16.68 7.76 0.58
CA ASP A 85 -17.86 7.00 0.99
C ASP A 85 -18.02 5.71 0.15
N SER A 86 -19.05 4.91 0.42
CA SER A 86 -19.29 3.64 -0.28
C SER A 86 -19.63 3.75 -1.77
N ARG A 87 -19.90 4.97 -2.28
CA ARG A 87 -20.18 5.23 -3.70
C ARG A 87 -18.97 5.80 -4.43
N ASP A 88 -17.96 6.27 -3.69
CA ASP A 88 -16.70 6.76 -4.22
C ASP A 88 -15.74 5.58 -4.42
N LEU A 89 -15.63 5.11 -5.66
CA LEU A 89 -14.79 3.96 -5.99
C LEU A 89 -13.31 4.34 -5.95
N LEU A 90 -12.50 3.55 -5.26
CA LEU A 90 -11.05 3.62 -5.33
C LEU A 90 -10.60 2.97 -6.65
N THR A 91 -9.97 3.75 -7.52
CA THR A 91 -9.57 3.31 -8.87
C THR A 91 -8.06 3.17 -9.04
N SER A 92 -7.26 3.69 -8.10
CA SER A 92 -5.80 3.61 -8.15
C SER A 92 -5.21 3.23 -6.78
N PRO A 93 -5.08 1.93 -6.47
CA PRO A 93 -4.37 1.49 -5.27
C PRO A 93 -2.87 1.81 -5.33
N VAL A 94 -2.29 1.96 -6.54
CA VAL A 94 -0.88 2.35 -6.70
C VAL A 94 -0.65 3.78 -6.18
N GLN A 95 -1.56 4.71 -6.47
CA GLN A 95 -1.46 6.08 -5.96
C GLN A 95 -1.70 6.19 -4.44
N ALA A 96 -2.40 5.21 -3.85
CA ALA A 96 -2.57 5.15 -2.39
C ALA A 96 -1.23 4.98 -1.65
N GLN A 97 -0.19 4.46 -2.32
CA GLN A 97 1.15 4.36 -1.75
C GLN A 97 1.74 5.75 -1.41
N THR A 98 1.46 6.76 -2.25
CA THR A 98 1.87 8.16 -1.98
C THR A 98 1.20 8.71 -0.72
N TRP A 99 -0.01 8.26 -0.39
CA TRP A 99 -0.69 8.68 0.84
C TRP A 99 -0.02 8.12 2.09
N GLY A 100 0.39 6.86 2.05
CA GLY A 100 1.17 6.23 3.11
C GLY A 100 2.52 6.91 3.31
N PHE A 101 3.27 7.05 2.22
CA PHE A 101 4.53 7.78 2.17
C PHE A 101 4.42 9.19 2.75
N GLY A 102 3.45 9.98 2.26
CA GLY A 102 3.26 11.38 2.67
C GLY A 102 2.93 11.54 4.15
N ARG A 103 2.12 10.63 4.73
CA ARG A 103 1.84 10.64 6.17
C ARG A 103 3.09 10.38 7.02
N ALA A 104 3.98 9.50 6.58
CA ALA A 104 5.24 9.26 7.27
C ALA A 104 6.19 10.46 7.14
N VAL A 105 6.30 11.03 5.93
CA VAL A 105 7.10 12.24 5.66
C VAL A 105 6.67 13.42 6.52
N ALA A 106 5.37 13.59 6.77
CA ALA A 106 4.85 14.67 7.62
C ALA A 106 5.44 14.67 9.04
N PHE A 107 5.84 13.50 9.58
CA PHE A 107 6.52 13.42 10.87
C PHE A 107 8.00 13.80 10.81
N GLU A 108 8.65 13.57 9.68
CA GLU A 108 10.08 13.83 9.50
C GLU A 108 10.36 15.26 9.03
N LEU A 109 9.49 15.80 8.16
CA LEU A 109 9.67 17.09 7.49
C LEU A 109 8.41 17.98 7.60
N PRO A 110 7.92 18.31 8.82
CA PRO A 110 6.67 19.04 9.00
C PRO A 110 6.68 20.45 8.38
N ASP A 111 7.84 21.10 8.29
CA ASP A 111 7.96 22.43 7.69
C ASP A 111 7.98 22.40 6.16
N THR A 112 8.32 21.25 5.56
CA THR A 112 8.38 21.06 4.09
C THR A 112 7.12 20.39 3.56
N TRP A 113 6.50 19.51 4.33
CA TRP A 113 5.32 18.78 3.90
C TRP A 113 4.05 19.65 4.03
N GLY A 114 3.43 19.97 2.90
CA GLY A 114 2.16 20.67 2.85
C GLY A 114 0.97 19.73 3.05
N GLY A 115 0.90 18.64 2.26
CA GLY A 115 -0.16 17.66 2.39
C GLY A 115 -0.46 16.85 1.13
N LEU A 116 -1.60 16.15 1.16
CA LEU A 116 -2.12 15.25 0.15
C LEU A 116 -3.50 15.73 -0.31
N VAL A 117 -3.72 15.74 -1.63
CA VAL A 117 -5.04 15.99 -2.21
C VAL A 117 -5.38 14.93 -3.25
N ASP A 118 -6.50 14.24 -3.09
CA ASP A 118 -7.05 13.36 -4.13
C ASP A 118 -8.05 14.13 -5.00
N LEU A 119 -7.78 14.15 -6.30
CA LEU A 119 -8.55 14.86 -7.31
C LEU A 119 -9.74 14.02 -7.77
N PRO A 120 -10.85 14.66 -8.22
CA PRO A 120 -11.95 13.93 -8.81
C PRO A 120 -11.56 13.31 -10.16
N ALA A 121 -12.27 12.25 -10.56
CA ALA A 121 -12.10 11.60 -11.86
C ALA A 121 -12.24 12.60 -13.02
N THR A 122 -13.23 13.49 -12.96
CA THR A 122 -13.39 14.63 -13.86
C THR A 122 -12.90 15.89 -13.16
N PHE A 123 -11.81 16.46 -13.66
CA PHE A 123 -11.24 17.70 -13.14
C PHE A 123 -11.85 18.91 -13.84
N ASP A 124 -12.96 19.40 -13.31
CA ASP A 124 -13.73 20.52 -13.85
C ASP A 124 -13.24 21.87 -13.27
N PRO A 125 -13.72 23.03 -13.81
CA PRO A 125 -13.36 24.34 -13.28
C PRO A 125 -13.74 24.53 -11.79
N ARG A 126 -14.77 23.84 -11.27
CA ARG A 126 -15.16 23.93 -9.87
C ARG A 126 -14.17 23.24 -8.95
N ALA A 127 -13.64 22.08 -9.36
CA ALA A 127 -12.57 21.40 -8.65
C ALA A 127 -11.31 22.26 -8.62
N LEU A 128 -10.96 22.88 -9.75
CA LEU A 128 -9.83 23.82 -9.84
C LEU A 128 -10.02 25.03 -8.91
N ASP A 129 -11.21 25.62 -8.87
CA ASP A 129 -11.52 26.79 -8.02
C ASP A 129 -11.42 26.49 -6.51
N ARG A 130 -11.51 25.23 -6.10
CA ARG A 130 -11.38 24.81 -4.69
C ARG A 130 -9.93 24.65 -4.23
N LEU A 131 -9.00 24.33 -5.14
CA LEU A 131 -7.62 23.98 -4.77
C LEU A 131 -6.90 25.10 -3.97
N PRO A 132 -6.92 26.39 -4.38
CA PRO A 132 -6.15 27.40 -3.66
C PRO A 132 -6.50 27.51 -2.18
N GLY A 133 -7.79 27.48 -1.84
CA GLY A 133 -8.25 27.54 -0.46
C GLY A 133 -7.90 26.31 0.37
N LEU A 134 -7.81 25.14 -0.28
CA LEU A 134 -7.36 23.90 0.35
C LEU A 134 -5.86 23.94 0.67
N LEU A 135 -5.04 24.41 -0.28
CA LEU A 135 -3.58 24.46 -0.15
C LEU A 135 -3.10 25.47 0.92
N THR A 136 -3.94 26.46 1.25
CA THR A 136 -3.68 27.44 2.32
C THR A 136 -4.45 27.15 3.61
N GLY A 137 -5.26 26.08 3.62
CA GLY A 137 -6.08 25.70 4.77
C GLY A 137 -5.30 25.01 5.88
N PRO A 138 -5.96 24.67 7.00
CA PRO A 138 -5.33 24.00 8.14
C PRO A 138 -5.25 22.46 7.99
N GLU A 139 -5.84 21.89 6.94
CA GLU A 139 -5.95 20.44 6.73
C GLU A 139 -4.88 19.96 5.76
N ASP A 140 -4.32 18.78 5.98
CA ASP A 140 -3.20 18.23 5.18
C ASP A 140 -3.55 16.94 4.40
N GLN A 141 -4.76 16.40 4.58
CA GLN A 141 -5.21 15.15 3.97
C GLN A 141 -6.63 15.32 3.43
N LEU A 142 -6.72 15.60 2.13
CA LEU A 142 -7.91 16.16 1.51
C LEU A 142 -8.37 15.36 0.28
N ALA A 143 -9.67 15.34 0.02
CA ALA A 143 -10.23 14.82 -1.23
C ALA A 143 -11.20 15.83 -1.83
N VAL A 144 -11.09 16.06 -3.13
CA VAL A 144 -12.00 16.92 -3.90
C VAL A 144 -12.94 16.03 -4.71
N ARG A 145 -14.24 16.25 -4.56
CA ARG A 145 -15.30 15.57 -5.32
C ARG A 145 -16.31 16.59 -5.85
N ALA A 146 -17.22 16.14 -6.70
CA ALA A 146 -18.29 17.00 -7.22
C ALA A 146 -19.13 17.62 -6.08
N SER A 147 -19.44 16.82 -5.05
CA SER A 147 -20.20 17.19 -3.86
C SER A 147 -19.50 18.20 -2.95
N GLY A 148 -18.18 18.31 -2.98
CA GLY A 148 -17.43 19.21 -2.12
C GLY A 148 -15.99 18.77 -1.85
N SER A 149 -15.40 19.36 -0.82
CA SER A 149 -14.08 18.98 -0.31
C SER A 149 -14.24 18.24 1.01
N TYR A 150 -13.43 17.20 1.20
CA TYR A 150 -13.45 16.33 2.37
C TYR A 150 -12.07 16.34 3.02
N ALA A 151 -12.04 16.27 4.35
CA ALA A 151 -10.81 16.10 5.11
C ALA A 151 -10.84 14.73 5.81
N ARG A 152 -9.71 14.03 5.85
CA ARG A 152 -9.61 12.70 6.43
C ARG A 152 -9.73 12.75 7.95
N ARG A 153 -10.49 11.81 8.53
CA ARG A 153 -10.65 11.66 9.99
C ARG A 153 -10.61 10.19 10.38
N LEU A 154 -10.09 9.91 11.57
CA LEU A 154 -10.20 8.60 12.21
C LEU A 154 -11.38 8.62 13.19
N ALA A 155 -12.26 7.62 13.09
CA ALA A 155 -13.41 7.47 13.96
C ALA A 155 -13.43 6.07 14.58
N ARG A 156 -14.07 5.95 15.75
CA ARG A 156 -14.30 4.63 16.36
C ARG A 156 -15.38 3.91 15.57
N MET A 157 -15.10 2.68 15.17
CA MET A 157 -16.09 1.81 14.57
C MET A 157 -16.67 0.91 15.67
N PRO A 158 -17.99 0.97 15.95
CA PRO A 158 -18.62 0.02 16.85
C PRO A 158 -18.51 -1.38 16.23
N LEU A 159 -18.23 -2.38 17.07
CA LEU A 159 -18.29 -3.77 16.62
C LEU A 159 -19.74 -4.10 16.24
N PRO A 160 -19.98 -4.73 15.07
CA PRO A 160 -21.30 -5.26 14.78
C PRO A 160 -21.67 -6.27 15.87
N GLU A 161 -22.90 -6.19 16.37
CA GLU A 161 -23.48 -7.27 17.18
C GLU A 161 -23.37 -8.57 16.37
N PRO A 162 -22.93 -9.70 16.96
CA PRO A 162 -22.96 -10.98 16.29
C PRO A 162 -24.38 -11.23 15.77
N ALA A 163 -24.54 -11.50 14.48
CA ALA A 163 -25.84 -11.92 13.98
C ALA A 163 -26.21 -13.26 14.65
N ASP A 164 -27.42 -13.36 15.20
CA ASP A 164 -27.89 -14.60 15.82
C ASP A 164 -27.74 -15.78 14.85
N GLY A 165 -26.94 -16.78 15.25
CA GLY A 165 -26.74 -18.02 14.49
C GLY A 165 -25.59 -18.01 13.47
N THR A 166 -24.81 -16.93 13.34
CA THR A 166 -23.55 -16.97 12.58
C THR A 166 -22.38 -17.27 13.52
N ASP A 167 -21.71 -18.40 13.32
CA ASP A 167 -20.40 -18.63 13.91
C ASP A 167 -19.43 -17.59 13.33
N PRO A 168 -18.84 -16.69 14.14
CA PRO A 168 -17.92 -15.67 13.65
C PRO A 168 -16.64 -16.26 13.01
N THR A 169 -16.38 -17.56 13.21
CA THR A 169 -15.26 -18.27 12.57
C THR A 169 -15.58 -18.79 11.17
N GLY A 170 -16.82 -18.62 10.70
CA GLY A 170 -17.32 -19.18 9.44
C GLY A 170 -17.55 -20.68 9.54
N THR A 171 -18.50 -21.21 8.77
CA THR A 171 -18.60 -22.66 8.57
C THR A 171 -17.68 -23.02 7.41
N TRP A 172 -16.54 -23.66 7.69
CA TRP A 172 -15.65 -24.15 6.65
C TRP A 172 -16.35 -25.27 5.88
N GLY A 173 -16.39 -25.13 4.56
CA GLY A 173 -16.87 -26.16 3.67
C GLY A 173 -16.00 -27.43 3.76
N PRO A 174 -16.54 -28.60 3.38
CA PRO A 174 -15.80 -29.86 3.43
C PRO A 174 -14.56 -29.90 2.50
N HIS A 175 -14.41 -28.92 1.60
CA HIS A 175 -13.41 -28.88 0.52
C HIS A 175 -12.53 -27.62 0.54
N ASP A 176 -12.47 -26.88 1.65
CA ASP A 176 -11.85 -25.55 1.68
C ASP A 176 -10.32 -25.59 1.84
N THR A 177 -9.61 -24.97 0.88
CA THR A 177 -8.18 -24.64 1.00
C THR A 177 -7.98 -23.14 1.27
N VAL A 178 -7.20 -22.81 2.30
CA VAL A 178 -6.76 -21.43 2.58
C VAL A 178 -5.26 -21.27 2.32
N LEU A 179 -4.91 -20.35 1.42
CA LEU A 179 -3.54 -19.92 1.19
C LEU A 179 -3.15 -18.83 2.20
N ILE A 180 -2.09 -19.07 2.97
CA ILE A 180 -1.53 -18.10 3.92
C ILE A 180 -0.12 -17.74 3.49
N THR A 181 0.05 -16.58 2.86
CA THR A 181 1.38 -16.07 2.50
C THR A 181 2.07 -15.46 3.70
N GLY A 182 3.38 -15.67 3.85
CA GLY A 182 4.04 -15.42 5.12
C GLY A 182 3.55 -16.39 6.22
N GLY A 183 2.97 -17.53 5.83
CA GLY A 183 2.31 -18.49 6.72
C GLY A 183 3.23 -19.15 7.74
N THR A 184 4.54 -19.11 7.50
CA THR A 184 5.56 -19.59 8.43
C THR A 184 6.13 -18.49 9.33
N GLY A 185 5.68 -17.24 9.17
CA GLY A 185 6.02 -16.11 10.03
C GLY A 185 5.11 -16.02 11.26
N ALA A 186 5.41 -15.11 12.19
CA ALA A 186 4.70 -15.02 13.47
C ALA A 186 3.17 -14.82 13.31
N LEU A 187 2.75 -13.83 12.50
CA LEU A 187 1.33 -13.55 12.27
C LEU A 187 0.65 -14.65 11.46
N GLY A 188 1.28 -15.11 10.37
CA GLY A 188 0.74 -16.17 9.53
C GLY A 188 0.56 -17.49 10.28
N ALA A 189 1.52 -17.86 11.14
CA ALA A 189 1.43 -19.06 11.97
C ALA A 189 0.30 -18.97 13.00
N HIS A 190 0.07 -17.78 13.58
CA HIS A 190 -1.05 -17.56 14.50
C HIS A 190 -2.40 -17.71 13.79
N VAL A 191 -2.54 -17.11 12.61
CA VAL A 191 -3.73 -17.28 11.76
C VAL A 191 -3.93 -18.75 11.39
N ALA A 192 -2.87 -19.45 10.97
CA ALA A 192 -2.94 -20.86 10.60
C ALA A 192 -3.50 -21.71 11.74
N ARG A 193 -3.02 -21.51 12.98
CA ARG A 193 -3.52 -22.22 14.17
C ARG A 193 -5.00 -21.91 14.43
N SER A 194 -5.39 -20.64 14.34
CA SER A 194 -6.79 -20.25 14.51
C SER A 194 -7.71 -20.89 13.46
N LEU A 195 -7.28 -20.94 12.20
CA LEU A 195 -8.05 -21.56 11.12
C LEU A 195 -8.13 -23.08 11.27
N ALA A 196 -7.04 -23.74 11.65
CA ALA A 196 -7.04 -25.17 11.93
C ALA A 196 -7.96 -25.51 13.12
N ALA A 197 -7.92 -24.72 14.20
CA ALA A 197 -8.82 -24.88 15.34
C ALA A 197 -10.30 -24.65 14.98
N ALA A 198 -10.57 -23.78 14.01
CA ALA A 198 -11.91 -23.56 13.45
C ALA A 198 -12.35 -24.67 12.47
N GLY A 199 -11.47 -25.62 12.12
CA GLY A 199 -11.80 -26.77 11.27
C GLY A 199 -11.43 -26.63 9.79
N ALA A 200 -10.54 -25.69 9.44
CA ALA A 200 -10.01 -25.58 8.08
C ALA A 200 -9.40 -26.91 7.61
N ARG A 201 -9.79 -27.35 6.41
CA ARG A 201 -9.46 -28.70 5.90
C ARG A 201 -8.06 -28.76 5.34
N HIS A 202 -7.64 -27.73 4.62
CA HIS A 202 -6.31 -27.63 4.03
C HIS A 202 -5.74 -26.22 4.16
N LEU A 203 -4.53 -26.12 4.71
CA LEU A 203 -3.78 -24.88 4.79
C LEU A 203 -2.53 -24.97 3.93
N VAL A 204 -2.35 -23.98 3.06
CA VAL A 204 -1.16 -23.82 2.23
C VAL A 204 -0.35 -22.66 2.80
N LEU A 205 0.79 -22.97 3.43
CA LEU A 205 1.65 -21.99 4.06
C LEU A 205 2.81 -21.67 3.11
N THR A 206 2.93 -20.41 2.68
CA THR A 206 4.04 -20.00 1.81
C THR A 206 5.00 -19.05 2.51
N SER A 207 6.28 -19.23 2.22
CA SER A 207 7.33 -18.25 2.46
C SER A 207 8.53 -18.56 1.57
N ARG A 208 9.47 -17.62 1.41
CA ARG A 208 10.74 -17.82 0.68
C ARG A 208 11.69 -18.87 1.30
N ARG A 209 11.41 -19.29 2.53
CA ARG A 209 12.18 -20.36 3.20
C ARG A 209 11.42 -21.68 3.18
N GLY A 210 10.13 -21.66 2.84
CA GLY A 210 9.27 -22.83 2.74
C GLY A 210 9.45 -23.80 3.92
N PRO A 211 9.66 -25.10 3.66
CA PRO A 211 9.92 -26.13 4.67
C PRO A 211 11.14 -25.86 5.58
N ASP A 212 12.12 -25.09 5.11
CA ASP A 212 13.36 -24.78 5.84
C ASP A 212 13.21 -23.59 6.80
N ALA A 213 12.03 -22.97 6.89
CA ALA A 213 11.79 -21.91 7.87
C ALA A 213 11.85 -22.46 9.31
N PRO A 214 12.50 -21.74 10.24
CA PRO A 214 12.58 -22.17 11.65
C PRO A 214 11.20 -22.41 12.26
N GLY A 215 11.02 -23.56 12.93
CA GLY A 215 9.78 -23.91 13.63
C GLY A 215 8.64 -24.41 12.73
N VAL A 216 8.85 -24.55 11.42
CA VAL A 216 7.81 -25.06 10.50
C VAL A 216 7.40 -26.49 10.78
N ALA A 217 8.33 -27.35 11.19
CA ALA A 217 8.02 -28.74 11.53
C ALA A 217 7.03 -28.81 12.71
N ASP A 218 7.29 -28.06 13.77
CA ASP A 218 6.43 -27.99 14.96
C ASP A 218 5.06 -27.35 14.63
N LEU A 219 5.05 -26.30 13.80
CA LEU A 219 3.81 -25.70 13.31
C LEU A 219 2.98 -26.72 12.52
N THR A 220 3.60 -27.45 11.60
CA THR A 220 2.92 -28.44 10.76
C THR A 220 2.33 -29.58 11.61
N ALA A 221 3.08 -30.05 12.61
CA ALA A 221 2.62 -31.08 13.54
C ALA A 221 1.40 -30.61 14.34
N ASP A 222 1.41 -29.37 14.84
CA ASP A 222 0.29 -28.80 15.59
C ASP A 222 -0.98 -28.67 14.74
N LEU A 223 -0.86 -28.11 13.53
CA LEU A 223 -1.98 -27.97 12.61
C LEU A 223 -2.55 -29.34 12.21
N THR A 224 -1.68 -30.34 11.97
CA THR A 224 -2.10 -31.70 11.63
C THR A 224 -2.81 -32.39 12.80
N ALA A 225 -2.44 -32.07 14.05
CA ALA A 225 -3.12 -32.57 15.25
C ALA A 225 -4.58 -32.07 15.36
N HIS A 226 -4.94 -30.99 14.65
CA HIS A 226 -6.33 -30.53 14.49
C HIS A 226 -7.06 -31.18 13.30
N GLY A 227 -6.44 -32.15 12.62
CA GLY A 227 -7.02 -32.83 11.46
C GLY A 227 -6.93 -32.03 10.16
N THR A 228 -6.19 -30.93 10.16
CA THR A 228 -5.95 -30.08 8.99
C THR A 228 -4.81 -30.64 8.15
N ARG A 229 -5.04 -30.79 6.85
CA ARG A 229 -3.97 -31.05 5.88
C ARG A 229 -3.11 -29.79 5.77
N VAL A 230 -1.79 -29.95 5.73
CA VAL A 230 -0.86 -28.81 5.60
C VAL A 230 0.04 -29.02 4.40
N THR A 231 0.14 -28.01 3.55
CA THR A 231 1.16 -27.91 2.50
C THR A 231 2.05 -26.72 2.85
N VAL A 232 3.37 -26.94 2.94
CA VAL A 232 4.33 -25.86 3.09
C VAL A 232 5.10 -25.74 1.79
N ALA A 233 5.06 -24.57 1.16
CA ALA A 233 5.71 -24.32 -0.12
C ALA A 233 6.73 -23.19 0.00
N ASP A 234 7.90 -23.42 -0.60
CA ASP A 234 8.81 -22.34 -0.95
C ASP A 234 8.24 -21.59 -2.15
N CYS A 235 7.70 -20.40 -1.89
CA CYS A 235 7.08 -19.56 -2.89
C CYS A 235 7.25 -18.10 -2.49
N ASP A 236 7.95 -17.34 -3.32
CA ASP A 236 7.89 -15.88 -3.28
C ASP A 236 6.57 -15.42 -3.90
N VAL A 237 5.69 -14.79 -3.13
CA VAL A 237 4.40 -14.27 -3.60
C VAL A 237 4.58 -13.17 -4.67
N ALA A 238 5.73 -12.51 -4.68
CA ALA A 238 6.10 -11.53 -5.69
C ALA A 238 6.69 -12.16 -6.96
N ASP A 239 6.90 -13.47 -7.00
CA ASP A 239 7.17 -14.21 -8.23
C ASP A 239 5.86 -14.80 -8.75
N ARG A 240 5.34 -14.16 -9.81
CA ARG A 240 4.04 -14.50 -10.39
C ARG A 240 3.98 -15.95 -10.88
N ASP A 241 5.08 -16.46 -11.43
CA ASP A 241 5.12 -17.80 -12.00
C ASP A 241 5.21 -18.87 -10.92
N GLN A 242 5.95 -18.61 -9.83
CA GLN A 242 5.93 -19.48 -8.65
C GLN A 242 4.53 -19.56 -8.05
N LEU A 243 3.87 -18.41 -7.87
CA LEU A 243 2.52 -18.38 -7.32
C LEU A 243 1.50 -19.09 -8.23
N ALA A 244 1.57 -18.87 -9.54
CA ALA A 244 0.70 -19.57 -10.50
C ALA A 244 0.89 -21.09 -10.44
N ARG A 245 2.14 -21.58 -10.46
CA ARG A 245 2.43 -23.02 -10.33
C ARG A 245 1.93 -23.60 -9.02
N LEU A 246 2.06 -22.87 -7.91
CA LEU A 246 1.54 -23.30 -6.63
C LEU A 246 0.01 -23.46 -6.68
N LEU A 247 -0.68 -22.46 -7.22
CA LEU A 247 -2.14 -22.49 -7.35
C LEU A 247 -2.63 -23.62 -8.26
N GLU A 248 -1.94 -23.86 -9.39
CA GLU A 248 -2.22 -24.97 -10.31
C GLU A 248 -1.96 -26.35 -9.70
N SER A 249 -1.07 -26.43 -8.69
CA SER A 249 -0.76 -27.69 -8.00
C SER A 249 -1.81 -28.10 -6.96
N LEU A 250 -2.78 -27.24 -6.66
CA LEU A 250 -3.80 -27.53 -5.66
C LEU A 250 -4.72 -28.69 -6.13
N PRO A 251 -5.03 -29.66 -5.25
CA PRO A 251 -5.91 -30.78 -5.62
C PRO A 251 -7.31 -30.31 -6.02
N ALA A 252 -7.87 -30.93 -7.07
CA ALA A 252 -9.22 -30.57 -7.55
C ALA A 252 -10.34 -30.81 -6.52
N ASP A 253 -10.12 -31.71 -5.55
CA ASP A 253 -11.02 -32.00 -4.42
C ASP A 253 -10.85 -31.05 -3.23
N LEU A 254 -9.86 -30.16 -3.28
CA LEU A 254 -9.54 -29.14 -2.28
C LEU A 254 -9.27 -27.78 -2.95
N PRO A 255 -10.25 -27.18 -3.65
CA PRO A 255 -10.08 -25.89 -4.31
C PRO A 255 -9.70 -24.77 -3.34
N LEU A 256 -9.02 -23.74 -3.86
CA LEU A 256 -8.74 -22.52 -3.11
C LEU A 256 -10.05 -21.78 -2.84
N THR A 257 -10.36 -21.55 -1.56
CA THR A 257 -11.54 -20.79 -1.11
C THR A 257 -11.18 -19.58 -0.28
N GLY A 258 -9.94 -19.47 0.20
CA GLY A 258 -9.51 -18.32 1.00
C GLY A 258 -8.06 -17.92 0.77
N VAL A 259 -7.80 -16.62 0.87
CA VAL A 259 -6.45 -16.06 0.90
C VAL A 259 -6.28 -15.22 2.16
N VAL A 260 -5.18 -15.45 2.88
CA VAL A 260 -4.67 -14.55 3.92
C VAL A 260 -3.27 -14.10 3.53
N HIS A 261 -3.13 -12.82 3.24
CA HIS A 261 -1.87 -12.22 2.89
C HIS A 261 -1.19 -11.60 4.11
N ALA A 262 -0.29 -12.35 4.74
CA ALA A 262 0.55 -11.92 5.86
C ALA A 262 2.05 -11.83 5.50
N ALA A 263 2.39 -11.86 4.21
CA ALA A 263 3.76 -11.66 3.78
C ALA A 263 4.16 -10.19 3.93
N GLY A 264 5.36 -9.95 4.44
CA GLY A 264 5.87 -8.61 4.65
C GLY A 264 7.23 -8.64 5.32
N VAL A 265 8.01 -7.60 5.08
CA VAL A 265 9.27 -7.32 5.75
C VAL A 265 9.31 -5.84 6.12
N LEU A 266 10.19 -5.51 7.06
CA LEU A 266 10.51 -4.12 7.43
C LEU A 266 11.93 -3.83 6.97
N ASP A 267 12.16 -2.63 6.47
CA ASP A 267 13.49 -2.09 6.19
C ASP A 267 13.47 -0.60 6.46
N ASP A 268 13.30 -0.28 7.74
CA ASP A 268 13.06 1.08 8.21
C ASP A 268 14.29 1.99 7.97
N GLY A 269 14.01 3.27 7.80
CA GLY A 269 15.00 4.33 7.63
C GLY A 269 14.32 5.68 7.47
N VAL A 270 14.97 6.73 8.01
CA VAL A 270 14.60 8.12 7.72
C VAL A 270 14.68 8.39 6.22
N LEU A 271 13.94 9.38 5.73
CA LEU A 271 13.79 9.69 4.30
C LEU A 271 15.13 9.72 3.55
N ASP A 272 16.15 10.33 4.14
CA ASP A 272 17.49 10.47 3.56
C ASP A 272 18.16 9.11 3.32
N ALA A 273 17.90 8.13 4.19
CA ALA A 273 18.47 6.78 4.13
C ALA A 273 17.63 5.80 3.30
N LEU A 274 16.43 6.18 2.83
CA LEU A 274 15.60 5.31 2.01
C LEU A 274 16.08 5.31 0.55
N THR A 275 16.53 4.16 0.07
CA THR A 275 16.93 3.93 -1.33
C THR A 275 15.81 3.21 -2.10
N PRO A 276 15.84 3.20 -3.44
CA PRO A 276 14.94 2.38 -4.25
C PRO A 276 14.94 0.90 -3.85
N ASP A 277 16.11 0.32 -3.52
CA ASP A 277 16.21 -1.07 -3.03
C ASP A 277 15.42 -1.30 -1.73
N ARG A 278 15.49 -0.34 -0.79
CA ARG A 278 14.75 -0.41 0.49
C ARG A 278 13.24 -0.25 0.30
N PHE A 279 12.82 0.49 -0.72
CA PHE A 279 11.41 0.55 -1.11
C PHE A 279 10.98 -0.77 -1.75
N ASP A 280 11.74 -1.28 -2.72
CA ASP A 280 11.43 -2.53 -3.43
C ASP A 280 11.33 -3.70 -2.46
N ALA A 281 12.29 -3.85 -1.55
CA ALA A 281 12.31 -4.92 -0.55
C ALA A 281 11.02 -4.99 0.30
N VAL A 282 10.43 -3.84 0.62
CA VAL A 282 9.22 -3.72 1.46
C VAL A 282 7.94 -3.82 0.64
N LEU A 283 7.88 -3.14 -0.51
CA LEU A 283 6.72 -3.14 -1.40
C LEU A 283 6.52 -4.50 -2.06
N ARG A 284 7.61 -5.17 -2.46
CA ARG A 284 7.60 -6.44 -3.19
C ARG A 284 6.69 -7.50 -2.57
N PRO A 285 6.89 -7.93 -1.31
CA PRO A 285 6.04 -8.96 -0.71
C PRO A 285 4.64 -8.46 -0.35
N LYS A 286 4.38 -7.15 -0.32
CA LYS A 286 3.08 -6.56 0.05
C LYS A 286 2.25 -6.16 -1.17
N THR A 287 2.64 -5.11 -1.87
CA THR A 287 1.84 -4.51 -2.95
C THR A 287 1.91 -5.36 -4.23
N LEU A 288 3.12 -5.68 -4.70
CA LEU A 288 3.30 -6.52 -5.89
C LEU A 288 2.78 -7.95 -5.65
N GLY A 289 3.09 -8.53 -4.49
CA GLY A 289 2.54 -9.82 -4.06
C GLY A 289 1.01 -9.83 -4.01
N THR A 290 0.38 -8.78 -3.46
CA THR A 290 -1.08 -8.63 -3.46
C THR A 290 -1.64 -8.50 -4.87
N ALA A 291 -0.97 -7.79 -5.78
CA ALA A 291 -1.41 -7.67 -7.17
C ALA A 291 -1.43 -9.04 -7.87
N HIS A 292 -0.38 -9.86 -7.70
CA HIS A 292 -0.36 -11.22 -8.23
C HIS A 292 -1.45 -12.10 -7.63
N LEU A 293 -1.62 -12.06 -6.30
CA LEU A 293 -2.70 -12.78 -5.62
C LEU A 293 -4.05 -12.38 -6.18
N HIS A 294 -4.33 -11.08 -6.30
CA HIS A 294 -5.57 -10.58 -6.88
C HIS A 294 -5.79 -11.16 -8.28
N GLU A 295 -4.83 -10.97 -9.19
CA GLU A 295 -4.95 -11.39 -10.60
C GLU A 295 -5.14 -12.89 -10.77
N LEU A 296 -4.31 -13.69 -10.09
CA LEU A 296 -4.29 -15.15 -10.24
C LEU A 296 -5.46 -15.82 -9.52
N THR A 297 -6.11 -15.13 -8.56
CA THR A 297 -7.26 -15.68 -7.83
C THR A 297 -8.62 -15.17 -8.31
N ARG A 298 -8.70 -14.24 -9.27
CA ARG A 298 -10.00 -13.70 -9.77
C ARG A 298 -10.98 -14.77 -10.29
N GLY A 299 -10.47 -15.90 -10.76
CA GLY A 299 -11.28 -17.02 -11.25
C GLY A 299 -11.70 -18.02 -10.17
N HIS A 300 -11.25 -17.84 -8.93
CA HIS A 300 -11.56 -18.72 -7.81
C HIS A 300 -12.76 -18.15 -7.03
N ASP A 301 -13.62 -19.04 -6.54
CA ASP A 301 -14.77 -18.68 -5.72
C ASP A 301 -14.34 -18.46 -4.27
N LEU A 302 -13.61 -17.36 -4.04
CA LEU A 302 -13.07 -17.05 -2.72
C LEU A 302 -14.17 -16.52 -1.79
N SER A 303 -14.32 -17.15 -0.63
CA SER A 303 -15.14 -16.65 0.48
C SER A 303 -14.41 -15.57 1.29
N MET A 304 -13.07 -15.54 1.22
CA MET A 304 -12.25 -14.54 1.92
C MET A 304 -10.98 -14.16 1.16
N PHE A 305 -10.65 -12.87 1.20
CA PHE A 305 -9.37 -12.32 0.74
C PHE A 305 -8.91 -11.26 1.74
N VAL A 306 -8.08 -11.68 2.70
CA VAL A 306 -7.68 -10.88 3.86
C VAL A 306 -6.26 -10.35 3.67
N LEU A 307 -6.08 -9.03 3.81
CA LEU A 307 -4.80 -8.36 3.69
C LEU A 307 -4.33 -7.84 5.06
N PHE A 308 -3.14 -8.25 5.50
CA PHE A 308 -2.53 -7.73 6.71
C PHE A 308 -1.80 -6.41 6.38
N SER A 309 -2.51 -5.30 6.58
CA SER A 309 -1.93 -3.95 6.54
C SER A 309 -1.32 -3.58 7.91
N SER A 310 -1.00 -2.30 8.10
CA SER A 310 -0.43 -1.77 9.34
C SER A 310 -1.04 -0.41 9.67
N ILE A 311 -1.12 -0.10 10.97
CA ILE A 311 -1.44 1.25 11.45
C ILE A 311 -0.48 2.31 10.89
N VAL A 312 0.75 1.91 10.55
CA VAL A 312 1.76 2.78 9.92
C VAL A 312 1.28 3.30 8.56
N GLY A 313 0.62 2.47 7.75
CA GLY A 313 0.00 2.93 6.51
C GLY A 313 -1.21 3.85 6.74
N VAL A 314 -1.83 3.80 7.91
CA VAL A 314 -3.04 4.57 8.26
C VAL A 314 -2.70 5.93 8.90
N LEU A 315 -1.71 5.99 9.78
CA LEU A 315 -1.35 7.19 10.55
C LEU A 315 -0.01 7.79 10.12
N GLY A 316 0.89 7.00 9.54
CA GLY A 316 2.30 7.35 9.36
C GLY A 316 3.12 7.03 10.61
N ASN A 317 4.44 6.87 10.42
CA ASN A 317 5.42 6.82 11.50
C ASN A 317 6.77 7.31 10.94
N ALA A 318 7.52 8.08 11.73
CA ALA A 318 8.84 8.55 11.34
C ALA A 318 9.78 7.36 11.11
N GLY A 319 10.58 7.42 10.04
CA GLY A 319 11.50 6.37 9.63
C GLY A 319 10.85 5.18 8.93
N GLN A 320 9.56 5.26 8.57
CA GLN A 320 8.82 4.14 7.96
C GLN A 320 8.08 4.55 6.69
N ALA A 321 8.61 5.50 5.90
CA ALA A 321 7.91 5.97 4.71
C ALA A 321 7.74 4.90 3.61
N ASN A 322 8.69 3.97 3.48
CA ASN A 322 8.55 2.80 2.60
C ASN A 322 7.48 1.81 3.11
N TYR A 323 7.47 1.50 4.40
CA TYR A 323 6.48 0.59 4.99
C TYR A 323 5.08 1.20 5.09
N ALA A 324 4.97 2.52 5.28
CA ALA A 324 3.70 3.22 5.23
C ALA A 324 3.11 3.22 3.81
N ALA A 325 3.96 3.29 2.79
CA ALA A 325 3.55 3.23 1.40
C ALA A 325 3.07 1.84 0.96
N ALA A 326 3.57 0.77 1.58
CA ALA A 326 3.28 -0.62 1.24
C ALA A 326 2.00 -1.18 1.89
#